data_AF-A0A6A7L5E5-F1
#
_entry.id   AF-A0A6A7L5E5-F1
#
_cell.length_a   1.000
_cell.length_b   1.000
_cell.length_c   1.000
_cell.angle_alpha   90.00
_cell.angle_beta   90.00
_cell.angle_gamma   90.00
#
_symmetry.space_group_name_H-M   'P 1'
#
loop_
_entity.id
_entity.type
_entity.pdbx_description
1 polymer ?
#
loop_
_entity_poly.entity_id
_entity_poly.type
_entity_poly.pdbx_seq_one_letter_code
_entity_poly.pdbx_strand_id
1 'polypeptide(L)'
;MPRANRRHRSRRPSRRATSPSMAEVRRRHRHQPVRRAERKVDNMVDGCGGHMTRRMSSFLAVGIALLWGTLLVAAQQPDEAGEGTPEAEAFEHYEQIRVVLASDQVEGIGEPAEALAPLAGRVAGNGAKAAAEQLASTKSLDDAREFFGALSASLVPKFLDAGLPGVYGFTCAMKKQPWAQRTKAVENPYFGKSMLTCGDPIEP
;
A
#
# COMPACT_ATOMS: atom_id res chain seq x y z
N MET A 1 35.04 20.42 -66.87
CA MET A 1 35.06 19.00 -66.42
C MET A 1 35.24 18.95 -64.91
N PRO A 2 34.72 17.96 -64.15
CA PRO A 2 33.75 16.92 -64.49
C PRO A 2 32.65 16.63 -63.42
N ARG A 3 31.53 16.09 -63.94
CA ARG A 3 30.74 14.91 -63.49
C ARG A 3 29.97 14.90 -62.16
N ALA A 4 28.65 14.99 -62.36
CA ALA A 4 27.57 14.49 -61.51
C ALA A 4 27.74 13.00 -61.13
N ASN A 5 27.44 12.67 -59.87
CA ASN A 5 27.38 11.30 -59.38
C ASN A 5 25.94 10.94 -58.98
N ARG A 6 25.23 10.30 -59.92
CA ARG A 6 23.86 9.82 -59.78
C ARG A 6 23.90 8.39 -59.21
N ARG A 7 23.73 8.23 -57.89
CA ARG A 7 23.61 6.90 -57.26
C ARG A 7 22.16 6.42 -57.28
N HIS A 8 21.91 5.42 -58.12
CA HIS A 8 20.71 4.58 -58.13
C HIS A 8 20.53 3.89 -56.77
N ARG A 9 19.44 4.16 -56.07
CA ARG A 9 18.91 3.28 -55.01
C ARG A 9 17.89 2.33 -55.62
N SER A 10 18.24 1.05 -55.67
CA SER A 10 17.37 -0.05 -56.06
C SER A 10 16.27 -0.25 -55.02
N ARG A 11 15.02 -0.30 -55.49
CA ARG A 11 13.82 -0.61 -54.70
C ARG A 11 13.83 -2.11 -54.34
N ARG A 12 13.80 -2.44 -53.05
CA ARG A 12 13.45 -3.78 -52.56
C ARG A 12 11.92 -3.90 -52.45
N PRO A 13 11.28 -4.93 -53.02
CA PRO A 13 9.87 -5.19 -52.75
C PRO A 13 9.69 -5.83 -51.37
N SER A 14 8.85 -5.20 -50.55
CA SER A 14 8.39 -5.69 -49.25
C SER A 14 7.46 -6.88 -49.44
N ARG A 15 7.88 -8.08 -49.05
CA ARG A 15 6.99 -9.25 -48.94
C ARG A 15 6.00 -9.02 -47.81
N ARG A 16 4.73 -8.83 -48.17
CA ARG A 16 3.61 -8.65 -47.25
C ARG A 16 3.20 -10.04 -46.75
N ALA A 17 3.56 -10.38 -45.51
CA ALA A 17 3.09 -11.58 -44.84
C ALA A 17 1.60 -11.40 -44.49
N THR A 18 0.73 -12.20 -45.10
CA THR A 18 -0.69 -12.26 -44.78
C THR A 18 -0.86 -12.93 -43.42
N SER A 19 -1.30 -12.16 -42.42
CA SER A 19 -1.73 -12.69 -41.12
C SER A 19 -3.07 -13.42 -41.30
N PRO A 20 -3.27 -14.60 -40.67
CA PRO A 20 -4.54 -15.30 -40.74
C PRO A 20 -5.63 -14.55 -39.96
N SER A 21 -6.86 -14.63 -40.48
CA SER A 21 -8.07 -13.99 -39.93
C SER A 21 -8.44 -14.56 -38.55
N MET A 22 -8.93 -13.68 -37.67
CA MET A 22 -9.44 -13.96 -36.31
C MET A 22 -10.58 -15.01 -36.26
N ALA A 23 -11.15 -15.38 -37.40
CA ALA A 23 -12.18 -16.41 -37.50
C ALA A 23 -11.64 -17.85 -37.35
N GLU A 24 -10.36 -18.09 -37.63
CA GLU A 24 -9.75 -19.44 -37.64
C GLU A 24 -9.34 -19.93 -36.23
N VAL A 25 -9.04 -19.01 -35.30
CA VAL A 25 -8.59 -19.32 -33.94
C VAL A 25 -9.74 -19.78 -33.03
N ARG A 26 -10.99 -19.47 -33.38
CA ARG A 26 -12.16 -19.67 -32.50
C ARG A 26 -12.80 -21.07 -32.55
N ARG A 27 -12.23 -22.02 -33.32
CA ARG A 27 -12.78 -23.38 -33.46
C ARG A 27 -12.09 -24.48 -32.64
N ARG A 28 -11.06 -24.17 -31.83
CA ARG A 28 -10.31 -25.18 -31.05
C ARG A 28 -10.57 -25.23 -29.55
N HIS A 29 -11.57 -24.50 -29.04
CA HIS A 29 -11.97 -24.61 -27.63
C HIS A 29 -13.48 -24.85 -27.53
N ARG A 30 -13.90 -26.08 -27.84
CA ARG A 30 -15.22 -26.57 -27.45
C ARG A 30 -15.06 -27.99 -26.90
N HIS A 31 -15.58 -28.17 -25.68
CA HIS A 31 -15.76 -29.43 -24.94
C HIS A 31 -14.62 -29.92 -24.04
N GLN A 32 -14.59 -29.41 -22.80
CA GLN A 32 -14.32 -30.26 -21.62
C GLN A 32 -15.36 -29.93 -20.53
N PRO A 33 -16.17 -30.91 -20.08
CA PRO A 33 -17.03 -30.74 -18.92
C PRO A 33 -16.23 -30.92 -17.62
N VAL A 34 -16.13 -29.85 -16.84
CA VAL A 34 -15.57 -29.89 -15.48
C VAL A 34 -16.61 -30.54 -14.55
N ARG A 35 -16.31 -31.74 -14.05
CA ARG A 35 -17.13 -32.41 -13.03
C ARG A 35 -16.99 -31.66 -11.71
N ARG A 36 -18.10 -31.08 -11.27
CA ARG A 36 -18.33 -30.46 -9.96
C ARG A 36 -18.26 -31.55 -8.87
N ALA A 37 -17.17 -31.57 -8.10
CA ALA A 37 -17.10 -32.38 -6.88
C ALA A 37 -17.82 -31.60 -5.76
N GLU A 38 -19.02 -32.03 -5.43
CA GLU A 38 -19.76 -31.56 -4.26
C GLU A 38 -19.06 -32.08 -3.00
N ARG A 39 -18.50 -31.16 -2.21
CA ARG A 39 -18.00 -31.47 -0.86
C ARG A 39 -19.11 -31.15 0.12
N LYS A 40 -19.81 -32.20 0.56
CA LYS A 40 -20.82 -32.19 1.61
C LYS A 40 -20.11 -31.92 2.94
N VAL A 41 -20.32 -30.75 3.53
CA VAL A 41 -19.92 -30.46 4.91
C VAL A 41 -21.14 -30.80 5.76
N ASP A 42 -21.13 -32.01 6.32
CA ASP A 42 -22.14 -32.43 7.28
C ASP A 42 -21.84 -31.78 8.64
N ASN A 43 -22.80 -30.99 9.12
CA ASN A 43 -22.93 -30.55 10.50
C ASN A 43 -23.05 -31.79 11.40
N MET A 44 -22.19 -31.87 12.42
CA MET A 44 -22.34 -32.82 13.52
C MET A 44 -22.46 -32.01 14.82
N VAL A 45 -23.70 -31.83 15.25
CA VAL A 45 -24.08 -31.27 16.55
C VAL A 45 -24.64 -32.43 17.35
N ASP A 46 -23.95 -32.85 18.40
CA ASP A 46 -24.43 -33.65 19.54
C ASP A 46 -23.33 -33.50 20.62
N GLY A 47 -23.54 -33.02 21.84
CA GLY A 47 -24.74 -33.05 22.66
C GLY A 47 -24.65 -34.20 23.67
N CYS A 48 -23.98 -34.01 24.81
CA CYS A 48 -24.26 -34.76 26.04
C CYS A 48 -23.84 -33.97 27.28
N GLY A 49 -24.83 -33.62 28.09
CA GLY A 49 -24.67 -32.93 29.36
C GLY A 49 -24.31 -33.85 30.53
N GLY A 50 -23.76 -33.23 31.56
CA GLY A 50 -23.58 -33.80 32.90
C GLY A 50 -24.27 -32.90 33.93
N HIS A 51 -25.18 -33.52 34.68
CA HIS A 51 -26.04 -32.99 35.73
C HIS A 51 -25.31 -32.22 36.86
N MET A 52 -25.80 -31.03 37.20
CA MET A 52 -26.57 -30.73 38.42
C MET A 52 -25.93 -31.17 39.74
N THR A 53 -25.31 -30.24 40.47
CA THR A 53 -25.45 -30.19 41.94
C THR A 53 -25.60 -28.75 42.41
N ARG A 54 -26.84 -28.46 42.79
CA ARG A 54 -27.31 -27.28 43.51
C ARG A 54 -26.79 -27.35 44.95
N ARG A 55 -26.00 -26.37 45.38
CA ARG A 55 -25.82 -26.06 46.81
C ARG A 55 -26.14 -24.58 47.03
N MET A 56 -27.40 -24.34 47.40
CA MET A 56 -27.81 -23.18 48.18
C MET A 56 -27.13 -23.25 49.54
N SER A 57 -26.45 -22.18 49.95
CA SER A 57 -26.22 -21.88 51.36
C SER A 57 -26.08 -20.38 51.51
N SER A 58 -27.22 -19.77 51.81
CA SER A 58 -27.35 -18.44 52.36
C SER A 58 -26.61 -18.38 53.70
N PHE A 59 -25.59 -17.53 53.84
CA PHE A 59 -25.15 -17.04 55.14
C PHE A 59 -24.74 -15.57 55.06
N LEU A 60 -25.53 -14.77 55.76
CA LEU A 60 -25.28 -13.45 56.35
C LEU A 60 -24.67 -12.35 55.48
N ALA A 61 -25.54 -11.40 55.14
CA ALA A 61 -25.18 -9.99 55.04
C ALA A 61 -24.54 -9.51 56.36
N VAL A 62 -23.29 -9.08 56.29
CA VAL A 62 -22.73 -8.09 57.21
C VAL A 62 -22.34 -6.90 56.36
N GLY A 63 -23.10 -5.82 56.51
CA GLY A 63 -22.89 -4.57 55.81
C GLY A 63 -21.61 -3.90 56.28
N ILE A 64 -20.75 -3.57 55.31
CA ILE A 64 -19.80 -2.47 55.43
C ILE A 64 -20.06 -1.58 54.21
N ALA A 65 -20.92 -0.60 54.42
CA ALA A 65 -20.95 0.60 53.59
C ALA A 65 -19.68 1.41 53.86
N LEU A 66 -19.38 2.36 52.96
CA LEU A 66 -18.29 3.37 52.99
C LEU A 66 -16.98 2.82 52.37
N LEU A 67 -16.46 3.27 51.23
CA LEU A 67 -16.68 4.48 50.43
C LEU A 67 -16.50 4.08 48.95
N TRP A 68 -17.51 4.30 48.13
CA TRP A 68 -17.29 4.40 46.69
C TRP A 68 -16.62 5.74 46.44
N GLY A 69 -15.30 5.78 46.61
CA GLY A 69 -14.49 6.82 46.01
C GLY A 69 -14.62 6.67 44.50
N THR A 70 -15.62 7.35 43.93
CA THR A 70 -15.61 7.65 42.51
C THR A 70 -14.44 8.59 42.27
N LEU A 71 -13.25 7.99 42.12
CA LEU A 71 -12.17 8.65 41.42
C LEU A 71 -12.65 8.74 39.98
N LEU A 72 -13.23 9.90 39.65
CA LEU A 72 -13.45 10.30 38.28
C LEU A 72 -12.04 10.45 37.68
N VAL A 73 -11.46 9.34 37.22
CA VAL A 73 -10.36 9.40 36.26
C VAL A 73 -11.00 10.04 35.05
N ALA A 74 -10.82 11.35 34.91
CA ALA A 74 -10.93 11.98 33.61
C ALA A 74 -10.00 11.18 32.72
N ALA A 75 -10.55 10.29 31.90
CA ALA A 75 -9.82 9.73 30.78
C ALA A 75 -9.43 10.95 29.95
N GLN A 76 -8.22 11.45 30.18
CA GLN A 76 -7.54 12.31 29.24
C GLN A 76 -7.37 11.44 28.01
N GLN A 77 -8.34 11.53 27.11
CA GLN A 77 -8.17 11.06 25.74
C GLN A 77 -6.89 11.74 25.26
N PRO A 78 -5.88 10.99 24.80
CA PRO A 78 -4.74 11.62 24.16
C PRO A 78 -5.30 12.52 23.06
N ASP A 79 -4.81 13.76 22.98
CA ASP A 79 -5.20 14.70 21.95
C ASP A 79 -4.86 14.09 20.58
N GLU A 80 -5.87 13.52 19.92
CA GLU A 80 -5.80 12.90 18.58
C GLU A 80 -5.65 13.99 17.51
N ALA A 81 -4.56 14.74 17.57
CA ALA A 81 -4.21 15.68 16.52
C ALA A 81 -3.90 14.87 15.25
N GLY A 82 -4.88 14.81 14.33
CA GLY A 82 -4.70 14.25 12.99
C GLY A 82 -5.34 12.88 12.72
N GLU A 83 -5.98 12.22 13.70
CA GLU A 83 -6.72 11.00 13.39
C GLU A 83 -7.94 11.30 12.50
N GLY A 84 -8.09 10.54 11.41
CA GLY A 84 -9.20 10.67 10.47
C GLY A 84 -9.07 11.82 9.46
N THR A 85 -7.91 12.47 9.34
CA THR A 85 -7.67 13.43 8.24
C THR A 85 -7.30 12.69 6.94
N PRO A 86 -7.55 13.29 5.76
CA PRO A 86 -7.09 12.74 4.49
C PRO A 86 -5.57 12.52 4.45
N GLU A 87 -4.78 13.35 5.13
CA GLU A 87 -3.32 13.23 5.25
C GLU A 87 -2.93 11.99 6.05
N ALA A 88 -3.60 11.74 7.19
CA ALA A 88 -3.33 10.57 8.01
C ALA A 88 -3.72 9.27 7.28
N GLU A 89 -4.89 9.24 6.64
CA GLU A 89 -5.32 8.10 5.82
C GLU A 89 -4.35 7.84 4.64
N ALA A 90 -3.90 8.90 3.97
CA ALA A 90 -2.91 8.79 2.89
C ALA A 90 -1.56 8.27 3.41
N PHE A 91 -1.14 8.72 4.59
CA PHE A 91 0.14 8.32 5.17
C PHE A 91 0.20 6.80 5.44
N GLU A 92 -0.89 6.18 5.90
CA GLU A 92 -0.90 4.74 6.19
C GLU A 92 -0.58 3.88 4.95
N HIS A 93 -1.21 4.19 3.81
CA HIS A 93 -0.91 3.48 2.56
C HIS A 93 0.46 3.85 2.00
N TYR A 94 0.87 5.11 2.14
CA TYR A 94 2.19 5.58 1.74
C TYR A 94 3.31 4.83 2.48
N GLU A 95 3.15 4.62 3.79
CA GLU A 95 4.12 3.91 4.63
C GLU A 95 4.24 2.44 4.24
N GLN A 96 3.12 1.77 3.93
CA GLN A 96 3.14 0.39 3.45
C GLN A 96 3.99 0.25 2.17
N ILE A 97 3.85 1.18 1.22
CA ILE A 97 4.67 1.21 0.00
C ILE A 97 6.14 1.45 0.34
N ARG A 98 6.44 2.45 1.20
CA ARG A 98 7.81 2.80 1.59
C ARG A 98 8.56 1.61 2.20
N VAL A 99 7.93 0.91 3.15
CA VAL A 99 8.53 -0.26 3.84
C VAL A 99 8.95 -1.33 2.83
N VAL A 100 8.08 -1.63 1.85
CA VAL A 100 8.37 -2.62 0.81
C VAL A 100 9.56 -2.18 -0.05
N LEU A 101 9.59 -0.91 -0.49
CA LEU A 101 10.68 -0.38 -1.32
C LEU A 101 12.03 -0.30 -0.57
N ALA A 102 12.00 0.03 0.72
CA ALA A 102 13.19 0.02 1.59
C ALA A 102 13.78 -1.40 1.74
N SER A 103 12.97 -2.44 1.52
CA SER A 103 13.41 -3.84 1.52
C SER A 103 13.87 -4.38 0.16
N ASP A 104 13.99 -3.52 -0.87
CA ASP A 104 14.29 -3.85 -2.26
C ASP A 104 13.24 -4.75 -2.93
N GLN A 105 11.96 -4.57 -2.60
CA GLN A 105 10.86 -5.36 -3.16
C GLN A 105 9.84 -4.48 -3.89
N VAL A 106 9.06 -5.09 -4.77
CA VAL A 106 7.93 -4.46 -5.48
C VAL A 106 6.62 -5.20 -5.23
N GLU A 107 6.70 -6.47 -4.85
CA GLU A 107 5.56 -7.29 -4.48
C GLU A 107 4.88 -6.71 -3.23
N GLY A 108 3.57 -6.46 -3.33
CA GLY A 108 2.77 -5.93 -2.23
C GLY A 108 2.53 -4.42 -2.26
N ILE A 109 3.15 -3.66 -3.19
CA ILE A 109 2.88 -2.21 -3.30
C ILE A 109 1.58 -1.87 -4.05
N GLY A 110 1.05 -2.81 -4.83
CA GLY A 110 -0.07 -2.56 -5.75
C GLY A 110 -1.36 -2.12 -5.04
N GLU A 111 -1.83 -2.94 -4.10
CA GLU A 111 -3.04 -2.68 -3.30
C GLU A 111 -2.97 -1.36 -2.50
N PRO A 112 -1.90 -1.08 -1.71
CA PRO A 112 -1.82 0.20 -1.02
C PRO A 112 -1.70 1.39 -1.98
N ALA A 113 -1.01 1.25 -3.11
CA ALA A 113 -0.93 2.33 -4.09
C ALA A 113 -2.27 2.64 -4.77
N GLU A 114 -3.08 1.61 -5.04
CA GLU A 114 -4.44 1.77 -5.56
C GLU A 114 -5.35 2.50 -4.55
N ALA A 115 -5.29 2.11 -3.28
CA ALA A 115 -6.02 2.79 -2.21
C ALA A 115 -5.53 4.23 -1.98
N LEU A 116 -4.22 4.47 -2.13
CA LEU A 116 -3.61 5.79 -1.96
C LEU A 116 -3.96 6.77 -3.10
N ALA A 117 -4.18 6.30 -4.33
CA ALA A 117 -4.41 7.18 -5.48
C ALA A 117 -5.52 8.25 -5.28
N PRO A 118 -6.76 7.91 -4.87
CA PRO A 118 -7.78 8.91 -4.62
C PRO A 118 -7.43 9.84 -3.45
N LEU A 119 -6.79 9.32 -2.40
CA LEU A 119 -6.33 10.07 -1.23
C LEU A 119 -5.27 11.11 -1.61
N ALA A 120 -4.23 10.67 -2.33
CA ALA A 120 -3.17 11.52 -2.85
C ALA A 120 -3.72 12.62 -3.76
N GLY A 121 -4.75 12.29 -4.56
CA GLY A 121 -5.48 13.27 -5.38
C GLY A 121 -6.16 14.37 -4.55
N ARG A 122 -6.77 14.01 -3.42
CA ARG A 122 -7.41 14.97 -2.51
C ARG A 122 -6.39 15.83 -1.76
N VAL A 123 -5.30 15.22 -1.29
CA VAL A 123 -4.29 15.87 -0.44
C VAL A 123 -3.33 16.75 -1.25
N ALA A 124 -2.88 16.28 -2.42
CA ALA A 124 -1.79 16.90 -3.18
C ALA A 124 -2.07 17.03 -4.69
N GLY A 125 -3.30 16.75 -5.14
CA GLY A 125 -3.75 17.01 -6.51
C GLY A 125 -3.44 15.89 -7.51
N ASN A 126 -3.79 16.14 -8.78
CA ASN A 126 -3.79 15.12 -9.84
C ASN A 126 -2.41 14.51 -10.13
N GLY A 127 -1.33 15.26 -9.93
CA GLY A 127 0.03 14.73 -10.12
C GLY A 127 0.36 13.61 -9.13
N ALA A 128 0.01 13.82 -7.85
CA ALA A 128 0.20 12.82 -6.80
C ALA A 128 -0.69 11.59 -7.05
N LYS A 129 -1.96 11.80 -7.44
CA LYS A 129 -2.86 10.71 -7.85
C LYS A 129 -2.24 9.87 -8.97
N ALA A 130 -1.78 10.51 -10.05
CA ALA A 130 -1.21 9.81 -11.19
C ALA A 130 0.05 9.01 -10.81
N ALA A 131 0.92 9.56 -9.96
CA ALA A 131 2.10 8.85 -9.47
C ALA A 131 1.72 7.58 -8.67
N ALA A 132 0.70 7.66 -7.82
CA ALA A 132 0.17 6.50 -7.09
C ALA A 132 -0.46 5.45 -8.03
N GLU A 133 -1.17 5.86 -9.09
CA GLU A 133 -1.70 4.94 -10.10
C GLU A 133 -0.59 4.22 -10.90
N GLN A 134 0.52 4.91 -11.18
CA GLN A 134 1.70 4.29 -11.79
C GLN A 134 2.38 3.29 -10.84
N LEU A 135 2.47 3.62 -9.55
CA LEU A 135 2.93 2.68 -8.50
C LEU A 135 2.06 1.43 -8.42
N ALA A 136 0.73 1.58 -8.54
CA ALA A 136 -0.20 0.45 -8.45
C ALA A 136 -0.03 -0.58 -9.58
N SER A 137 0.49 -0.14 -10.74
CA SER A 137 0.59 -0.96 -11.95
C SER A 137 2.00 -1.43 -12.28
N THR A 138 3.03 -0.81 -11.69
CA THR A 138 4.42 -1.16 -11.98
C THR A 138 4.84 -2.50 -11.38
N LYS A 139 5.81 -3.14 -12.04
CA LYS A 139 6.48 -4.37 -11.61
C LYS A 139 8.00 -4.22 -11.59
N SER A 140 8.50 -3.02 -11.90
CA SER A 140 9.92 -2.68 -11.91
C SER A 140 10.25 -1.95 -10.62
N LEU A 141 11.27 -2.42 -9.89
CA LEU A 141 11.72 -1.76 -8.67
C LEU A 141 12.23 -0.33 -8.95
N ASP A 142 12.91 -0.14 -10.09
CA ASP A 142 13.43 1.17 -10.47
C ASP A 142 12.30 2.15 -10.78
N ASP A 143 11.30 1.73 -11.56
CA ASP A 143 10.12 2.55 -11.86
C ASP A 143 9.31 2.83 -10.59
N ALA A 144 9.17 1.83 -9.71
CA ALA A 144 8.49 2.01 -8.43
C ALA A 144 9.17 3.09 -7.58
N ARG A 145 10.50 3.10 -7.52
CA ARG A 145 11.26 4.15 -6.82
C ARG A 145 11.12 5.52 -7.46
N GLU A 146 11.05 5.58 -8.78
CA GLU A 146 10.83 6.84 -9.50
C GLU A 146 9.43 7.41 -9.21
N PHE A 147 8.39 6.61 -9.38
CA PHE A 147 7.02 7.02 -9.09
C PHE A 147 6.81 7.34 -7.62
N PHE A 148 7.42 6.58 -6.71
CA PHE A 148 7.43 6.89 -5.28
C PHE A 148 8.13 8.21 -4.97
N GLY A 149 9.23 8.53 -5.66
CA GLY A 149 9.88 9.83 -5.55
C GLY A 149 8.95 10.98 -5.93
N ALA A 150 8.29 10.88 -7.10
CA ALA A 150 7.33 11.89 -7.56
C ALA A 150 6.14 12.06 -6.59
N LEU A 151 5.61 10.95 -6.09
CA LEU A 151 4.55 10.94 -5.09
C LEU A 151 5.01 11.60 -3.78
N SER A 152 6.19 11.23 -3.28
CA SER A 152 6.74 11.72 -2.01
C SER A 152 7.03 13.21 -2.04
N ALA A 153 7.56 13.72 -3.17
CA ALA A 153 7.77 15.16 -3.35
C ALA A 153 6.49 15.99 -3.16
N SER A 154 5.33 15.38 -3.45
CA SER A 154 4.02 16.05 -3.33
C SER A 154 3.39 15.86 -1.94
N LEU A 155 3.54 14.67 -1.34
CA LEU A 155 2.86 14.30 -0.09
C LEU A 155 3.65 14.62 1.18
N VAL A 156 4.99 14.50 1.16
CA VAL A 156 5.80 14.69 2.38
C VAL A 156 5.58 16.07 3.02
N PRO A 157 5.56 17.19 2.28
CA PRO A 157 5.25 18.48 2.88
C PRO A 157 3.88 18.50 3.55
N LYS A 158 2.87 17.83 2.97
CA LYS A 158 1.51 17.76 3.52
C LYS A 158 1.45 16.98 4.83
N PHE A 159 2.20 15.89 4.92
CA PHE A 159 2.29 15.10 6.15
C PHE A 159 2.96 15.86 7.28
N LEU A 160 4.03 16.61 6.97
CA LEU A 160 4.75 17.41 7.95
C LEU A 160 3.96 18.65 8.39
N ASP A 161 3.35 19.36 7.44
CA ASP A 161 2.49 20.53 7.71
C ASP A 161 1.28 20.15 8.57
N ALA A 162 0.72 18.95 8.37
CA ALA A 162 -0.39 18.43 9.16
C ALA A 162 0.02 18.00 10.58
N GLY A 163 1.33 17.92 10.88
CA GLY A 163 1.83 17.56 12.21
C GLY A 163 1.46 16.15 12.66
N LEU A 164 1.39 15.20 11.72
CA LEU A 164 0.92 13.84 12.01
C LEU A 164 1.76 13.16 13.12
N PRO A 165 1.13 12.60 14.16
CA PRO A 165 1.84 12.05 15.31
C PRO A 165 2.68 10.84 14.90
N GLY A 166 3.95 10.85 15.32
CA GLY A 166 4.89 9.76 15.05
C GLY A 166 5.30 9.61 13.58
N VAL A 167 5.09 10.65 12.77
CA VAL A 167 5.59 10.75 11.39
C VAL A 167 6.84 11.63 11.37
N TYR A 168 7.88 11.16 10.70
CA TYR A 168 9.16 11.86 10.60
C TYR A 168 9.57 12.00 9.14
N GLY A 169 10.04 13.18 8.77
CA GLY A 169 10.53 13.49 7.41
C GLY A 169 12.04 13.28 7.29
N PHE A 170 12.46 12.77 6.15
CA PHE A 170 13.86 12.58 5.78
C PHE A 170 14.08 12.94 4.31
N THR A 171 15.32 13.21 3.93
CA THR A 171 15.71 13.49 2.54
C THR A 171 16.93 12.70 2.12
N CYS A 172 16.93 12.26 0.86
CA CYS A 172 18.06 11.54 0.29
C CYS A 172 18.94 12.53 -0.49
N ALA A 173 20.12 12.84 0.04
CA ALA A 173 21.04 13.79 -0.58
C ALA A 173 21.48 13.41 -2.01
N MET A 174 21.46 12.12 -2.37
CA MET A 174 21.83 11.64 -3.71
C MET A 174 20.69 11.77 -4.71
N LYS A 175 19.46 11.38 -4.32
CA LYS A 175 18.27 11.45 -5.20
C LYS A 175 17.61 12.82 -5.20
N LYS A 176 17.89 13.66 -4.20
CA LYS A 176 17.20 14.93 -3.94
C LYS A 176 15.69 14.75 -3.82
N GLN A 177 15.28 13.68 -3.14
CA GLN A 177 13.88 13.33 -2.92
C GLN A 177 13.60 13.16 -1.42
N PRO A 178 12.50 13.73 -0.91
CA PRO A 178 12.09 13.56 0.48
C PRO A 178 11.25 12.30 0.66
N TRP A 179 11.27 11.70 1.84
CA TRP A 179 10.27 10.70 2.26
C TRP A 179 9.82 10.96 3.69
N ALA A 180 8.67 10.41 4.06
CA ALA A 180 8.22 10.37 5.44
C ALA A 180 8.19 8.90 5.90
N GLN A 181 8.31 8.66 7.20
CA GLN A 181 8.20 7.30 7.72
C GLN A 181 7.73 7.26 9.18
N ARG A 182 7.36 6.06 9.62
CA ARG A 182 7.25 5.76 11.04
C ARG A 182 8.65 5.64 11.66
N THR A 183 8.73 6.02 12.92
CA THR A 183 9.94 5.97 13.75
C THR A 183 11.08 6.89 13.26
N LYS A 184 12.09 7.07 14.11
CA LYS A 184 13.29 7.86 13.80
C LYS A 184 14.43 7.03 13.17
N ALA A 185 14.26 5.72 13.05
CA ALA A 185 15.29 4.85 12.48
C ALA A 185 15.23 4.94 10.95
N VAL A 186 16.21 5.59 10.33
CA VAL A 186 16.26 5.86 8.88
C VAL A 186 16.16 4.56 8.07
N GLU A 187 15.19 4.51 7.16
CA GLU A 187 14.96 3.40 6.25
C GLU A 187 14.68 3.92 4.83
N ASN A 188 15.75 4.07 4.05
CA ASN A 188 15.76 4.70 2.74
C ASN A 188 15.05 3.86 1.66
N PRO A 189 13.91 4.32 1.10
CA PRO A 189 13.16 3.57 0.08
C PRO A 189 13.82 3.60 -1.31
N TYR A 190 14.72 4.55 -1.57
CA TYR A 190 15.31 4.78 -2.89
C TYR A 190 16.52 3.90 -3.20
N PHE A 191 17.27 3.52 -2.18
CA PHE A 191 18.46 2.67 -2.32
C PHE A 191 18.35 1.35 -1.53
N GLY A 192 17.26 1.18 -0.78
CA GLY A 192 16.94 -0.05 -0.06
C GLY A 192 18.09 -0.53 0.81
N LYS A 193 18.35 -1.84 0.82
CA LYS A 193 19.35 -2.47 1.71
C LYS A 193 20.77 -1.96 1.48
N SER A 194 21.08 -1.46 0.28
CA SER A 194 22.43 -0.97 -0.04
C SER A 194 22.79 0.32 0.71
N MET A 195 21.79 1.12 1.08
CA MET A 195 21.98 2.37 1.82
C MET A 195 20.81 2.63 2.79
N LEU A 196 20.35 1.59 3.48
CA LEU A 196 19.11 1.63 4.25
C LEU A 196 19.10 2.76 5.29
N THR A 197 20.24 2.96 5.95
CA THR A 197 20.40 3.96 7.01
C THR A 197 20.89 5.32 6.49
N CYS A 198 20.92 5.55 5.18
CA CYS A 198 21.37 6.80 4.58
C CYS A 198 20.18 7.75 4.39
N GLY A 199 20.24 8.92 5.02
CA GLY A 199 19.19 9.92 4.98
C GLY A 199 19.43 10.99 6.02
N ASP A 200 19.11 12.23 5.68
CA ASP A 200 19.17 13.35 6.61
C ASP A 200 17.75 13.69 7.07
N PRO A 201 17.53 13.96 8.37
CA PRO A 201 16.22 14.40 8.85
C PRO A 201 15.85 15.73 8.21
N ILE A 202 14.56 15.89 7.89
CA ILE A 202 13.99 17.19 7.53
C ILE A 202 13.62 17.85 8.85
N GLU A 203 14.28 18.95 9.18
CA GLU A 203 13.90 19.75 10.35
C GLU A 203 12.52 20.40 10.10
N PRO A 204 11.62 20.36 11.10
CA PRO A 204 10.31 21.00 11.03
C PRO A 204 10.41 22.54 11.04
#